data_AF-A0A8S4QH17-F1
#
_entry.id   AF-A0A8S4QH17-F1
#
_cell.length_a   1.000
_cell.length_b   1.000
_cell.length_c   1.000
_cell.angle_alpha   90.00
_cell.angle_beta   90.00
_cell.angle_gamma   90.00
#
_symmetry.space_group_name_H-M   'P 1'
#
loop_
_entity.id
_entity.type
_entity.pdbx_description
1 polymer ?
#
loop_
_entity_poly.entity_id
_entity_poly.type
_entity_poly.pdbx_seq_one_letter_code
_entity_poly.pdbx_strand_id
1 'polypeptide(L)'
;MADHYVPVPGGSNNNNYANVELIVDIAVRTQVQAVWAGWGHASENPKLPELLHRAGVVFIGPPEKAMWALGDKIASSIVAQTADIPTLPWSGSELKAEYNSKKIKISSELFARGCVTTPEQGLQAAHKIGEMFSSYETPEATVKTGCWRGDAQWA
;
A
#
# COMPACT_ATOMS: atom_id res chain seq x y z
N MET A 1 20.23 21.08 -0.78
CA MET A 1 21.21 21.28 0.31
C MET A 1 20.42 21.64 1.55
N ALA A 2 20.75 21.09 2.71
CA ALA A 2 20.01 21.33 3.96
C ALA A 2 20.81 22.27 4.88
N ASP A 3 20.11 23.10 5.65
CA ASP A 3 20.73 24.02 6.61
C ASP A 3 21.30 23.28 7.83
N HIS A 4 20.64 22.19 8.23
CA HIS A 4 21.06 21.31 9.30
C HIS A 4 20.94 19.85 8.84
N TYR A 5 21.88 19.02 9.29
CA TYR A 5 21.87 17.58 9.06
C TYR A 5 22.12 16.83 10.37
N VAL A 6 21.50 15.67 10.52
CA VAL A 6 21.67 14.77 11.68
C VAL A 6 22.23 13.45 11.16
N PRO A 7 23.39 12.98 11.65
CA PRO A 7 23.91 11.68 11.28
C PRO A 7 23.00 10.59 11.88
N VAL A 8 22.54 9.68 11.02
CA VAL A 8 21.78 8.49 11.42
C VAL A 8 22.71 7.27 11.54
N PRO A 9 22.35 6.26 12.35
CA PRO A 9 23.12 5.03 12.43
C PRO A 9 23.31 4.41 11.05
N GLY A 10 24.53 3.94 10.77
CA GLY A 10 24.82 3.18 9.55
C GLY A 10 24.27 1.76 9.63
N GLY A 11 24.00 1.14 8.49
CA GLY A 11 23.48 -0.22 8.43
C GLY A 11 22.48 -0.43 7.30
N SER A 12 21.73 -1.52 7.39
CA SER A 12 20.65 -1.85 6.44
C SER A 12 19.56 -0.80 6.47
N ASN A 13 18.83 -0.68 5.35
CA ASN A 13 17.85 0.38 5.18
C ASN A 13 16.78 0.46 6.29
N ASN A 14 16.45 -0.70 6.86
CA ASN A 14 15.47 -0.86 7.94
C ASN A 14 15.89 -0.20 9.25
N ASN A 15 17.19 0.01 9.46
CA ASN A 15 17.70 0.60 10.70
C ASN A 15 17.83 2.12 10.62
N ASN A 16 17.77 2.70 9.41
CA ASN A 16 18.08 4.09 9.15
C ASN A 16 16.87 4.76 8.49
N TYR A 17 16.79 4.74 7.16
CA TYR A 17 15.79 5.53 6.41
C TYR A 17 14.40 4.91 6.37
N ALA A 18 14.27 3.59 6.59
CA ALA A 18 12.96 2.94 6.75
C ALA A 18 12.52 2.84 8.23
N ASN A 19 13.36 3.29 9.18
CA ASN A 19 13.03 3.28 10.60
C ASN A 19 12.14 4.47 10.96
N VAL A 20 10.84 4.21 11.01
CA VAL A 20 9.82 5.21 11.31
C VAL A 20 10.01 5.81 12.71
N GLU A 21 10.39 5.03 13.71
CA GLU A 21 10.56 5.51 15.09
C GLU A 21 11.74 6.48 15.20
N LEU A 22 12.84 6.17 14.52
CA LEU A 22 14.02 7.04 14.46
C LEU A 22 13.70 8.38 13.79
N ILE A 23 12.96 8.36 12.68
CA ILE A 23 12.57 9.58 11.96
C ILE A 23 11.72 10.49 12.86
N VAL A 24 10.78 9.90 13.60
CA VAL A 24 9.90 10.65 14.52
C VAL A 24 10.68 11.19 15.71
N ASP A 25 11.60 10.41 16.30
CA ASP A 25 12.47 10.90 17.40
C ASP A 25 13.30 12.11 16.96
N ILE A 26 13.94 12.02 15.78
CA ILE A 26 14.72 13.11 15.23
C ILE A 26 13.84 14.34 14.98
N ALA A 27 12.66 14.16 14.39
CA ALA A 27 11.72 15.25 14.13
C ALA A 27 11.29 15.98 15.42
N VAL A 28 11.00 15.24 16.48
CA VAL A 28 10.63 15.80 17.79
C VAL A 28 11.81 16.54 18.43
N ARG A 29 13.01 15.94 18.41
CA ARG A 29 14.22 16.54 19.02
C ARG A 29 14.68 17.81 18.30
N THR A 30 14.49 17.86 16.99
CA THR A 30 14.83 19.02 16.17
C THR A 30 13.69 20.04 16.08
N GLN A 31 12.52 19.73 16.67
CA GLN A 31 11.34 20.60 16.71
C GLN A 31 10.89 21.09 15.32
N VAL A 32 10.96 20.22 14.32
CA VAL A 32 10.50 20.56 12.96
C VAL A 32 8.97 20.66 12.91
N GLN A 33 8.45 21.56 12.08
CA GLN A 33 7.00 21.69 11.91
C GLN A 33 6.43 20.64 10.95
N ALA A 34 7.24 20.19 9.99
CA ALA A 34 6.79 19.25 8.97
C ALA A 34 7.88 18.27 8.54
N VAL A 35 7.47 17.08 8.11
CA VAL A 35 8.35 16.02 7.60
C VAL A 35 7.87 15.61 6.21
N TRP A 36 8.82 15.57 5.26
CA TRP A 36 8.62 15.03 3.92
C TRP A 36 9.50 13.79 3.73
N ALA A 37 8.89 12.64 3.50
CA ALA A 37 9.61 11.37 3.39
C ALA A 37 10.23 11.11 2.00
N GLY A 38 9.95 11.96 1.00
CA GLY A 38 10.36 11.72 -0.38
C GLY A 38 9.70 10.46 -0.96
N TRP A 39 10.50 9.58 -1.57
CA TRP A 39 10.06 8.34 -2.21
C TRP A 39 10.87 7.13 -1.73
N GLY A 40 10.23 5.95 -1.72
CA GLY A 40 10.80 4.73 -1.16
C GLY A 40 10.94 4.78 0.37
N HIS A 41 11.68 3.83 0.95
CA HIS A 41 11.96 3.82 2.39
C HIS A 41 10.68 3.77 3.25
N ALA A 42 10.56 4.68 4.23
CA ALA A 42 9.38 4.82 5.07
C ALA A 42 8.21 5.57 4.42
N SER A 43 8.35 6.09 3.18
CA SER A 43 7.32 6.95 2.55
C SER A 43 6.01 6.23 2.27
N GLU A 44 6.02 4.90 2.15
CA GLU A 44 4.82 4.06 1.96
C GLU A 44 4.33 3.41 3.25
N ASN A 45 5.00 3.67 4.39
CA ASN A 45 4.61 3.07 5.66
C ASN A 45 3.52 3.91 6.37
N PRO A 46 2.30 3.38 6.56
CA PRO A 46 1.19 4.13 7.17
C PRO A 46 1.46 4.52 8.63
N LYS A 47 2.41 3.88 9.31
CA LYS A 47 2.78 4.24 10.70
C LYS A 47 3.48 5.60 10.79
N LEU A 48 4.12 6.05 9.72
CA LEU A 48 4.87 7.31 9.69
C LEU A 48 3.96 8.53 9.91
N PRO A 49 2.93 8.79 9.07
CA PRO A 49 2.00 9.89 9.34
C PRO A 49 1.27 9.72 10.67
N GLU A 50 0.95 8.49 11.08
CA GLU A 50 0.25 8.23 12.35
C GLU A 50 1.08 8.70 13.55
N LEU A 51 2.37 8.37 13.60
CA LEU A 51 3.26 8.80 14.68
C LEU A 51 3.59 10.29 14.61
N LEU A 52 3.78 10.84 13.41
CA LEU A 52 4.03 12.27 13.24
C LEU A 52 2.83 13.11 13.69
N HIS A 53 1.61 12.71 13.34
CA HIS A 53 0.38 13.34 13.83
C HIS A 53 0.26 13.28 15.36
N ARG A 54 0.60 12.13 15.97
CA ARG A 54 0.63 11.98 17.44
C ARG A 54 1.68 12.88 18.09
N ALA A 55 2.80 13.13 17.42
CA ALA A 55 3.86 14.03 17.86
C ALA A 55 3.58 15.52 17.57
N GLY A 56 2.48 15.85 16.88
CA GLY A 56 2.14 17.23 16.49
C GLY A 56 2.94 17.77 15.32
N VAL A 57 3.60 16.90 14.54
CA VAL A 57 4.39 17.25 13.35
C VAL A 57 3.56 17.00 12.09
N VAL A 58 3.56 17.94 11.15
CA VAL A 58 2.80 17.81 9.90
C VAL A 58 3.52 16.85 8.95
N PHE A 59 2.82 15.83 8.47
CA PHE A 59 3.35 14.99 7.40
C PHE A 59 3.00 15.59 6.03
N ILE A 60 4.01 15.85 5.19
CA ILE A 60 3.83 16.31 3.82
C ILE A 60 3.59 15.08 2.94
N GLY A 61 2.34 14.61 2.95
CA GLY A 61 1.92 13.44 2.20
C GLY A 61 0.47 13.05 2.46
N PRO A 62 0.02 11.91 1.92
CA PRO A 62 -1.31 11.39 2.19
C PRO A 62 -1.46 10.97 3.67
N PRO A 63 -2.69 11.01 4.23
CA PRO A 63 -2.94 10.55 5.58
C PRO A 63 -2.81 9.02 5.71
N GLU A 64 -2.57 8.54 6.93
CA GLU A 64 -2.41 7.12 7.29
C GLU A 64 -3.46 6.18 6.64
N LYS A 65 -4.72 6.60 6.59
CA LYS A 65 -5.85 5.83 6.06
C LYS A 65 -5.80 5.72 4.54
N ALA A 66 -5.38 6.79 3.86
CA ALA A 66 -5.19 6.78 2.42
C ALA A 66 -3.99 5.91 2.04
N MET A 67 -2.90 6.01 2.81
CA MET A 67 -1.73 5.14 2.63
C MET A 67 -2.08 3.66 2.82
N TRP A 68 -2.89 3.32 3.82
CA TRP A 68 -3.33 1.94 4.01
C TRP A 68 -4.24 1.44 2.88
N ALA A 69 -5.20 2.27 2.44
CA ALA A 69 -6.16 1.89 1.40
C ALA A 69 -5.52 1.76 0.01
N LEU A 70 -4.51 2.59 -0.29
CA LEU A 70 -3.87 2.65 -1.62
C LEU A 70 -2.51 1.94 -1.68
N GLY A 71 -1.87 1.69 -0.54
CA GLY A 71 -0.57 1.01 -0.48
C GLY A 71 -0.64 -0.47 -0.83
N ASP A 72 -1.79 -1.11 -0.59
CA ASP A 72 -2.01 -2.50 -1.00
C ASP A 72 -2.77 -2.58 -2.34
N LYS A 73 -2.26 -3.40 -3.27
CA LYS A 73 -2.83 -3.56 -4.61
C LYS A 73 -4.22 -4.18 -4.61
N ILE A 74 -4.51 -5.06 -3.66
CA ILE A 74 -5.83 -5.68 -3.49
C ILE A 74 -6.80 -4.65 -2.92
N ALA A 75 -6.38 -3.96 -1.85
CA ALA A 75 -7.21 -2.94 -1.22
C ALA A 75 -7.55 -1.81 -2.20
N SER A 76 -6.56 -1.31 -2.95
CA SER A 76 -6.75 -0.27 -3.96
C SER A 76 -7.66 -0.71 -5.11
N SER A 77 -7.55 -1.95 -5.58
CA SER A 77 -8.44 -2.51 -6.60
C SER A 77 -9.89 -2.59 -6.11
N ILE A 78 -10.11 -3.01 -4.86
CA ILE A 78 -11.44 -3.01 -4.23
C ILE A 78 -12.01 -1.59 -4.14
N VAL A 79 -11.18 -0.60 -3.74
CA VAL A 79 -11.58 0.82 -3.70
C VAL A 79 -12.02 1.29 -5.08
N ALA A 80 -11.23 1.01 -6.12
CA ALA A 80 -11.53 1.38 -7.50
C ALA A 80 -12.85 0.76 -8.00
N GLN A 81 -13.05 -0.55 -7.76
CA GLN A 81 -14.28 -1.26 -8.12
C GLN A 81 -15.51 -0.73 -7.38
N THR A 82 -15.33 -0.31 -6.13
CA THR A 82 -16.41 0.28 -5.31
C THR A 82 -16.80 1.67 -5.83
N ALA A 83 -15.86 2.39 -6.43
CA ALA A 83 -16.10 3.68 -7.09
C ALA A 83 -16.54 3.56 -8.56
N ASP A 84 -16.88 2.33 -9.02
CA ASP A 84 -17.24 2.01 -10.40
C ASP A 84 -16.17 2.43 -11.44
N ILE A 85 -14.90 2.47 -11.03
CA ILE A 85 -13.75 2.66 -11.92
C ILE A 85 -13.42 1.31 -12.57
N PRO A 86 -13.24 1.25 -13.90
CA PRO A 86 -12.89 0.01 -14.58
C PRO A 86 -11.50 -0.48 -14.14
N THR A 87 -11.44 -1.70 -13.62
CA THR A 87 -10.20 -2.40 -13.22
C THR A 87 -9.97 -3.62 -14.08
N LEU A 88 -8.69 -4.02 -14.23
CA LEU A 88 -8.37 -5.28 -14.90
C LEU A 88 -8.92 -6.48 -14.10
N PRO A 89 -9.30 -7.57 -14.77
CA PRO A 89 -9.73 -8.78 -14.08
C PRO A 89 -8.62 -9.32 -13.16
N TRP A 90 -8.99 -9.57 -11.90
CA TRP A 90 -8.14 -10.15 -10.86
C TRP A 90 -8.95 -11.11 -9.99
N SER A 91 -8.31 -11.78 -9.02
CA SER A 91 -8.94 -12.80 -8.15
C SER A 91 -10.23 -12.32 -7.46
N GLY A 92 -10.33 -11.03 -7.16
CA GLY A 92 -11.47 -10.40 -6.50
C GLY A 92 -12.30 -9.46 -7.38
N SER A 93 -12.43 -9.75 -8.68
CA SER A 93 -13.16 -8.87 -9.64
C SER A 93 -14.62 -8.58 -9.24
N GLU A 94 -15.23 -9.45 -8.43
CA GLU A 94 -16.62 -9.30 -7.95
C GLU A 94 -16.70 -8.65 -6.55
N LEU A 95 -15.56 -8.34 -5.92
CA LEU A 95 -15.52 -7.79 -4.57
C LEU A 95 -15.75 -6.28 -4.58
N LYS A 96 -16.86 -5.86 -3.98
CA LYS A 96 -17.15 -4.46 -3.70
C LYS A 96 -17.20 -4.24 -2.19
N ALA A 97 -16.58 -3.16 -1.73
CA ALA A 97 -16.69 -2.75 -0.33
C ALA A 97 -17.99 -1.96 -0.12
N GLU A 98 -18.48 -1.94 1.12
CA GLU A 98 -19.60 -1.07 1.46
C GLU A 98 -19.16 0.40 1.43
N TYR A 99 -19.81 1.17 0.57
CA TYR A 99 -19.63 2.61 0.48
C TYR A 99 -20.73 3.33 1.27
N ASN A 100 -20.36 3.92 2.40
CA ASN A 100 -21.24 4.86 3.08
C ASN A 100 -20.71 6.26 2.82
N SER A 101 -21.19 6.90 1.72
CA SER A 101 -21.20 8.32 1.28
C SER A 101 -19.97 9.23 1.52
N LYS A 102 -19.18 8.98 2.55
CA LYS A 102 -18.01 9.73 3.02
C LYS A 102 -16.81 8.83 3.34
N LYS A 103 -16.99 7.49 3.50
CA LYS A 103 -15.89 6.56 3.83
C LYS A 103 -16.10 5.20 3.16
N ILE A 104 -15.03 4.68 2.55
CA ILE A 104 -14.92 3.29 2.14
C ILE A 104 -14.25 2.54 3.30
N LYS A 105 -14.91 1.50 3.80
CA LYS A 105 -14.35 0.62 4.84
C LYS A 105 -14.12 -0.75 4.23
N ILE A 106 -12.86 -1.15 4.11
CA ILE A 106 -12.48 -2.50 3.71
C ILE A 106 -12.40 -3.33 4.98
N SER A 107 -13.28 -4.33 5.14
CA SER A 107 -13.16 -5.28 6.24
C SER A 107 -11.99 -6.23 5.97
N SER A 108 -11.34 -6.70 7.04
CA SER A 108 -10.27 -7.70 6.93
C SER A 108 -10.74 -8.98 6.24
N GLU A 109 -12.02 -9.32 6.40
CA GLU A 109 -12.66 -10.46 5.73
C GLU A 109 -12.82 -10.23 4.22
N LEU A 110 -13.27 -9.05 3.79
CA LEU A 110 -13.37 -8.69 2.38
C LEU A 110 -11.98 -8.70 1.72
N PHE A 111 -10.98 -8.17 2.41
CA PHE A 111 -9.59 -8.21 1.97
C PHE A 111 -9.08 -9.65 1.82
N ALA A 112 -9.31 -10.50 2.83
CA ALA A 112 -8.91 -11.90 2.80
C ALA A 112 -9.53 -12.68 1.65
N ARG A 113 -10.78 -12.37 1.27
CA ARG A 113 -11.45 -12.98 0.09
C ARG A 113 -10.81 -12.59 -1.24
N GLY A 114 -10.14 -11.44 -1.31
CA GLY A 114 -9.37 -11.04 -2.50
C GLY A 114 -8.00 -11.72 -2.60
N CYS A 115 -7.49 -12.22 -1.47
CA CYS A 115 -6.20 -12.87 -1.39
C CYS A 115 -6.29 -14.35 -1.78
N VAL A 116 -5.38 -14.75 -2.66
CA VAL A 116 -5.12 -16.17 -2.94
C VAL A 116 -4.02 -16.63 -1.99
N THR A 117 -4.25 -17.73 -1.27
CA THR A 117 -3.28 -18.24 -0.29
C THR A 117 -2.64 -19.55 -0.69
N THR A 118 -3.27 -20.34 -1.57
CA THR A 118 -2.71 -21.61 -2.06
C THR A 118 -2.41 -21.59 -3.56
N PRO A 119 -1.43 -22.38 -4.03
CA PRO A 119 -1.13 -22.50 -5.46
C PRO A 119 -2.34 -22.97 -6.30
N GLU A 120 -3.16 -23.87 -5.77
CA GLU A 120 -4.34 -24.41 -6.44
C GLU A 120 -5.40 -23.32 -6.65
N GLN A 121 -5.62 -22.48 -5.63
CA GLN A 121 -6.49 -21.30 -5.76
C GLN A 121 -5.92 -20.30 -6.78
N GLY A 122 -4.59 -20.17 -6.85
CA GLY A 122 -3.92 -19.33 -7.84
C GLY A 122 -4.14 -19.80 -9.26
N LEU A 123 -4.02 -21.11 -9.50
CA LEU A 123 -4.35 -21.74 -10.78
C LEU A 123 -5.81 -21.54 -11.15
N GLN A 124 -6.75 -21.78 -10.23
CA GLN A 124 -8.17 -21.55 -10.47
C GLN A 124 -8.48 -20.09 -10.82
N ALA A 125 -7.89 -19.13 -10.10
CA ALA A 125 -8.04 -17.71 -10.39
C ALA A 125 -7.44 -17.34 -11.75
N ALA A 126 -6.26 -17.87 -12.09
CA ALA A 126 -5.61 -17.65 -13.38
C ALA A 126 -6.43 -18.24 -14.54
N HIS A 127 -7.01 -19.43 -14.37
CA HIS A 127 -7.92 -20.03 -15.36
C HIS A 127 -9.19 -19.18 -15.53
N LYS A 128 -9.84 -18.75 -14.45
CA LYS A 128 -11.02 -17.88 -14.50
C LYS A 128 -10.72 -16.56 -15.24
N ILE A 129 -9.59 -15.94 -14.94
CA ILE A 129 -9.14 -14.71 -15.60
C ILE A 129 -8.79 -14.98 -17.07
N GLY A 130 -8.06 -16.06 -17.35
CA GLY A 130 -7.63 -16.45 -18.70
C GLY A 130 -8.80 -16.80 -19.62
N GLU A 131 -9.83 -17.49 -19.14
CA GLU A 131 -11.06 -17.74 -19.90
C GLU A 131 -11.81 -16.44 -20.22
N MET A 132 -11.83 -15.51 -19.25
CA MET A 132 -12.41 -14.18 -19.44
C MET A 132 -11.68 -13.40 -20.54
N PHE A 133 -10.35 -13.46 -20.58
CA PHE A 133 -9.55 -12.87 -21.67
C PHE A 133 -9.65 -13.64 -22.99
N SER A 134 -9.82 -14.97 -22.99
CA SER A 134 -10.00 -15.77 -24.20
C SER A 134 -11.26 -15.38 -24.99
N SER A 135 -12.28 -14.84 -24.31
CA SER A 135 -13.48 -14.27 -24.96
C SER A 135 -13.24 -12.91 -25.64
N TYR A 136 -12.09 -12.27 -25.42
CA TYR A 136 -11.66 -11.01 -26.04
C TYR A 136 -10.35 -11.25 -26.81
N GLU A 137 -10.39 -11.38 -28.13
CA GLU A 137 -9.21 -11.58 -29.00
C GLU A 137 -8.10 -10.56 -28.71
N THR A 138 -7.10 -10.93 -27.91
CA THR A 138 -5.78 -10.27 -27.89
C THR A 138 -4.67 -11.27 -27.52
N PRO A 139 -3.49 -11.21 -28.17
CA PRO A 139 -2.39 -12.14 -27.91
C PRO A 139 -1.58 -11.73 -26.68
N GLU A 140 -1.29 -12.71 -25.83
CA GLU A 140 -0.22 -12.73 -24.81
C GLU A 140 -0.30 -11.66 -23.70
N ALA A 141 -1.13 -11.90 -22.68
CA ALA A 141 -1.04 -11.22 -21.39
C ALA A 141 -0.62 -12.19 -20.28
N THR A 142 0.58 -12.02 -19.73
CA THR A 142 1.09 -12.79 -18.58
C THR A 142 0.36 -12.35 -17.30
N VAL A 143 -0.48 -13.22 -16.75
CA VAL A 143 -1.25 -12.94 -15.52
C VAL A 143 -0.32 -12.87 -14.31
N LYS A 144 -0.20 -11.70 -13.68
CA LYS A 144 0.49 -11.54 -12.39
C LYS A 144 -0.45 -11.90 -11.24
N THR A 145 -0.42 -13.15 -10.78
CA THR A 145 -1.08 -13.59 -9.53
C THR A 145 -0.12 -13.42 -8.36
N GLY A 146 -0.28 -12.36 -7.55
CA GLY A 146 0.50 -12.19 -6.33
C GLY A 146 -0.10 -11.14 -5.40
N CYS A 147 -0.51 -11.55 -4.20
CA CYS A 147 -0.80 -10.66 -3.08
C CYS A 147 0.53 -10.10 -2.58
N TRP A 148 0.89 -8.89 -2.99
CA TRP A 148 2.08 -8.20 -2.48
C TRP A 148 1.82 -7.76 -1.04
N ARG A 149 2.03 -8.67 -0.07
CA ARG A 149 2.31 -8.22 1.30
C ARG A 149 3.64 -7.48 1.26
N GLY A 150 3.67 -6.29 1.85
CA GLY A 150 4.78 -5.33 1.80
C GLY A 150 6.11 -5.78 2.44
N ASP A 151 6.54 -7.02 2.23
CA ASP A 151 7.92 -7.45 2.46
C ASP A 151 8.78 -7.09 1.25
N ALA A 152 8.69 -5.84 0.79
CA ALA A 152 9.68 -5.27 -0.09
C ALA A 152 10.97 -5.01 0.72
N GLN A 153 11.70 -6.09 1.02
CA GLN A 153 13.13 -5.98 1.26
C GLN A 153 13.76 -5.55 -0.07
N TRP A 154 13.86 -4.24 -0.26
CA TRP A 154 14.74 -3.66 -1.28
C TRP A 154 16.18 -3.94 -0.86
N ALA A 155 16.70 -5.08 -1.31
CA ALA A 155 18.13 -5.33 -1.41
C ALA A 155 18.68 -4.69 -2.68
#